data_AF-A0A533ZAR3-F1
#
_entry.id   AF-A0A533ZAR3-F1
#
_cell.length_a   1.000
_cell.length_b   1.000
_cell.length_c   1.000
_cell.angle_alpha   90.00
_cell.angle_beta   90.00
_cell.angle_gamma   90.00
#
_symmetry.space_group_name_H-M   'P 1'
#
loop_
_entity.id
_entity.type
_entity.pdbx_description
1 polymer ?
#
loop_
_entity_poly.entity_id
_entity_poly.type
_entity_poly.pdbx_seq_one_letter_code
_entity_poly.pdbx_strand_id
1 'polypeptide(L)'
;METVAQPAPRLSQAEAVALRHDPSLRCPRLRTTVTGESIGRTRGPDGSLHFVRLLTYLPGHLLVEVSPHTPGLLRSLGAFFGRLDRALAGFSHPAVKRELQWDLKHAGRVVARNLEHIPDRERRALVERCLERFRAHVEPALP
;
A
#
# COMPACT_ATOMS: atom_id res chain seq x y z
N MET A 1 16.24 -16.23 -26.76
CA MET A 1 14.98 -16.65 -26.12
C MET A 1 15.24 -16.73 -24.62
N GLU A 2 15.42 -15.56 -24.00
CA GLU A 2 15.71 -15.44 -22.58
C GLU A 2 14.39 -15.33 -21.83
N THR A 3 14.03 -16.40 -21.13
CA THR A 3 12.95 -16.39 -20.16
C THR A 3 13.39 -15.50 -19.00
N VAL A 4 13.05 -14.22 -19.08
CA VAL A 4 13.12 -13.31 -17.93
C VAL A 4 12.13 -13.83 -16.90
N ALA A 5 12.63 -14.62 -15.95
CA ALA A 5 11.89 -15.05 -14.79
C ALA A 5 11.45 -13.80 -14.01
N GLN A 6 10.21 -13.35 -14.24
CA GLN A 6 9.58 -12.32 -13.41
C GLN A 6 9.53 -12.83 -11.97
N PRO A 7 10.20 -12.17 -11.00
CA PRO A 7 10.17 -12.64 -9.62
C PRO A 7 8.77 -12.45 -9.06
N ALA A 8 8.32 -13.45 -8.29
CA ALA A 8 7.01 -13.53 -7.65
C ALA A 8 6.60 -12.21 -6.94
N PRO A 9 5.30 -11.89 -6.79
CA PRO A 9 4.83 -10.64 -6.21
C PRO A 9 5.26 -10.41 -4.74
N ARG A 10 6.47 -9.84 -4.59
CA ARG A 10 7.06 -8.77 -3.75
C ARG A 10 6.41 -8.29 -2.43
N LEU A 11 5.22 -8.74 -2.02
CA LEU A 11 4.49 -8.24 -0.83
C LEU A 11 4.05 -9.32 0.17
N SER A 12 4.22 -10.62 -0.13
CA SER A 12 3.75 -11.70 0.76
C SER A 12 4.48 -11.79 2.10
N GLN A 13 5.63 -11.14 2.24
CA GLN A 13 6.49 -11.30 3.40
C GLN A 13 6.15 -10.34 4.54
N ALA A 14 5.58 -9.16 4.27
CA ALA A 14 5.30 -8.16 5.29
C ALA A 14 4.23 -8.64 6.29
N GLU A 15 3.14 -9.23 5.80
CA GLU A 15 2.09 -9.82 6.64
C GLU A 15 2.63 -10.94 7.53
N ALA A 16 3.46 -11.81 6.95
CA ALA A 16 4.09 -12.90 7.67
C ALA A 16 5.08 -12.39 8.74
N VAL A 17 5.78 -11.28 8.49
CA VAL A 17 6.66 -10.63 9.47
C VAL A 17 5.83 -10.00 10.59
N ALA A 18 4.80 -9.23 10.25
CA ALA A 18 3.93 -8.60 11.23
C ALA A 18 3.31 -9.62 12.19
N LEU A 19 2.78 -10.73 11.66
CA LEU A 19 2.19 -11.81 12.46
C LEU A 19 3.21 -12.63 13.26
N ARG A 20 4.49 -12.68 12.84
CA ARG A 20 5.56 -13.27 13.66
C ARG A 20 5.89 -12.40 14.87
N HIS A 21 5.90 -11.09 14.70
CA HIS A 21 6.20 -10.15 15.79
C HIS A 21 5.00 -9.87 16.70
N ASP A 22 3.78 -9.86 16.16
CA ASP A 22 2.54 -9.73 16.92
C ASP A 22 1.45 -10.66 16.36
N PRO A 23 1.38 -11.92 16.85
CA PRO A 23 0.37 -12.89 16.43
C PRO A 23 -1.07 -12.48 16.76
N SER A 24 -1.26 -11.49 17.64
CA SER A 24 -2.57 -11.00 18.07
C SER A 24 -3.19 -9.99 17.10
N LEU A 25 -2.42 -9.52 16.11
CA LEU A 25 -2.93 -8.62 15.08
C LEU A 25 -4.10 -9.25 14.32
N ARG A 26 -5.23 -8.53 14.32
CA ARG A 26 -6.42 -8.89 13.55
C ARG A 26 -6.27 -8.44 12.11
N CYS A 27 -5.49 -9.18 11.32
CA CYS A 27 -5.33 -8.97 9.89
C CYS A 27 -5.62 -10.26 9.09
N PRO A 28 -5.92 -10.15 7.79
CA PRO A 28 -5.99 -11.31 6.92
C PRO A 28 -4.72 -12.16 7.00
N ARG A 29 -4.86 -13.49 6.97
CA ARG A 29 -3.75 -14.44 6.99
C ARG A 29 -3.56 -15.09 5.63
N LEU A 30 -2.32 -15.20 5.19
CA LEU A 30 -1.98 -15.88 3.95
C LEU A 30 -2.25 -17.38 4.04
N ARG A 31 -2.91 -17.91 3.02
CA ARG A 31 -3.11 -19.35 2.81
C ARG A 31 -2.26 -19.79 1.64
N THR A 32 -1.46 -20.82 1.85
CA THR A 32 -0.60 -21.39 0.81
C THR A 32 -1.43 -22.21 -0.18
N THR A 33 -0.88 -22.41 -1.38
CA THR A 33 -1.40 -23.38 -2.34
C THR A 33 -1.32 -24.80 -1.78
N VAL A 34 -1.95 -25.76 -2.46
CA VAL A 34 -1.81 -27.20 -2.14
C VAL A 34 -0.36 -27.70 -2.28
N THR A 35 0.48 -26.98 -3.04
CA THR A 35 1.91 -27.23 -3.20
C THR A 35 2.78 -26.47 -2.20
N GLY A 36 2.17 -25.72 -1.27
CA GLY A 36 2.88 -24.97 -0.22
C GLY A 36 3.41 -23.59 -0.66
N GLU A 37 3.15 -23.14 -1.88
CA GLU A 37 3.58 -21.82 -2.36
C GLU A 37 2.72 -20.70 -1.73
N SER A 38 3.36 -19.59 -1.39
CA SER A 38 2.68 -18.39 -0.86
C SER A 38 1.95 -17.57 -1.93
N ILE A 39 2.29 -17.82 -3.20
CA ILE A 39 1.70 -17.20 -4.38
C ILE A 39 1.54 -18.29 -5.43
N GLY A 40 0.31 -18.59 -5.81
CA GLY A 40 -0.01 -19.50 -6.89
C GLY A 40 0.07 -18.83 -8.26
N ARG A 41 0.04 -19.64 -9.31
CA ARG A 41 -0.02 -19.20 -10.70
C ARG A 41 -1.22 -19.86 -11.37
N THR A 42 -1.98 -19.10 -12.15
CA THR A 42 -3.09 -19.61 -12.95
C THR A 42 -3.11 -18.95 -14.33
N ARG A 43 -3.75 -19.57 -15.33
CA ARG A 43 -3.93 -18.96 -16.65
C ARG A 43 -5.33 -18.37 -16.79
N GLY A 44 -5.41 -17.18 -17.37
CA GLY A 44 -6.65 -16.54 -17.76
C GLY A 44 -7.26 -17.19 -19.01
N PRO A 45 -8.51 -16.83 -19.36
CA PRO A 45 -9.18 -17.31 -20.58
C PRO A 45 -8.43 -16.96 -21.88
N ASP A 46 -7.61 -15.91 -21.85
CA ASP A 46 -6.75 -15.44 -22.94
C ASP A 46 -5.37 -16.13 -22.98
N GLY A 47 -5.10 -17.06 -22.06
CA GLY A 47 -3.82 -17.76 -21.91
C GLY A 47 -2.76 -17.02 -21.07
N SER A 48 -3.05 -15.79 -20.63
CA SER A 48 -2.14 -14.97 -19.83
C SER A 48 -1.88 -15.58 -18.46
N LEU A 49 -0.63 -15.51 -17.97
CA LEU A 49 -0.25 -16.01 -16.66
C LEU A 49 -0.56 -14.97 -15.57
N HIS A 50 -1.36 -15.35 -14.59
CA HIS A 50 -1.70 -14.54 -13.43
C HIS A 50 -1.09 -15.12 -12.15
N PHE A 51 -0.62 -14.23 -11.29
CA PHE A 51 -0.22 -14.57 -9.92
C PHE A 51 -1.41 -14.40 -8.98
N VAL A 52 -1.63 -15.38 -8.11
CA VAL A 52 -2.79 -15.40 -7.21
C VAL A 52 -2.33 -15.61 -5.77
N ARG A 53 -2.94 -14.88 -4.84
CA ARG A 53 -2.76 -15.08 -3.40
C ARG A 53 -4.12 -15.31 -2.75
N LEU A 54 -4.16 -16.23 -1.79
CA LEU A 54 -5.37 -16.50 -1.00
C LEU A 54 -5.18 -15.97 0.42
N LEU A 55 -6.11 -15.16 0.89
CA LEU A 55 -6.11 -14.59 2.25
C LEU A 55 -7.36 -15.05 3.00
N THR A 56 -7.29 -15.17 4.32
CA THR A 56 -8.48 -15.38 5.15
C THR A 56 -9.37 -14.14 5.12
N TYR A 57 -10.68 -14.34 5.06
CA TYR A 57 -11.65 -13.27 5.26
C TYR A 57 -11.60 -12.75 6.72
N LEU A 58 -11.69 -11.44 6.91
CA LEU A 58 -11.79 -10.80 8.22
C LEU A 58 -13.24 -10.34 8.43
N PRO A 59 -14.00 -10.95 9.36
CA PRO A 59 -15.38 -10.54 9.61
C PRO A 59 -15.43 -9.16 10.27
N GLY A 60 -16.36 -8.32 9.82
CA GLY A 60 -16.59 -6.98 10.37
C GLY A 60 -17.34 -6.09 9.38
N HIS A 61 -17.51 -4.83 9.76
CA HIS A 61 -18.09 -3.80 8.91
C HIS A 61 -16.99 -2.98 8.25
N LEU A 62 -17.24 -2.49 7.02
CA LEU A 62 -16.34 -1.55 6.41
C LEU A 62 -16.40 -0.23 7.19
N LEU A 63 -15.25 0.42 7.38
CA LEU A 63 -15.19 1.66 8.14
C LEU A 63 -16.10 2.76 7.55
N VAL A 64 -16.31 2.74 6.22
CA VAL A 64 -17.21 3.67 5.51
C VAL A 64 -18.69 3.48 5.86
N GLU A 65 -19.08 2.28 6.31
CA GLU A 65 -20.47 1.94 6.68
C GLU A 65 -20.78 2.29 8.14
N VAL A 66 -19.76 2.61 8.93
CA VAL A 66 -19.90 2.95 10.34
C VAL A 66 -20.03 4.46 10.50
N SER A 67 -21.16 4.92 11.02
CA SER A 67 -21.39 6.33 11.36
C SER A 67 -22.19 6.44 12.66
N PRO A 68 -21.75 7.25 13.65
CA PRO A 68 -20.56 8.10 13.63
C PRO A 68 -19.26 7.31 13.89
N HIS A 69 -18.12 7.87 13.47
CA HIS A 69 -16.80 7.40 13.93
C HIS A 69 -16.57 7.85 15.37
N THR A 70 -16.90 6.97 16.32
CA THR A 70 -16.76 7.29 17.74
C THR A 70 -15.28 7.50 18.14
N PRO A 71 -14.99 8.29 19.19
CA PRO A 71 -13.63 8.42 19.70
C PRO A 71 -12.99 7.08 20.10
N GLY A 72 -13.81 6.11 20.57
CA GLY A 72 -13.33 4.77 20.91
C GLY A 72 -12.86 3.98 19.67
N LEU A 73 -13.60 4.06 18.56
CA LEU A 73 -13.21 3.46 17.29
C LEU A 73 -11.90 4.03 16.77
N LEU A 74 -11.76 5.36 16.76
CA LEU A 74 -10.55 6.03 16.30
C LEU A 74 -9.33 5.69 17.18
N ARG A 75 -9.49 5.63 18.50
CA ARG A 75 -8.43 5.16 19.41
C ARG A 75 -8.03 3.72 19.12
N SER A 76 -8.98 2.82 18.90
CA SER A 76 -8.70 1.42 18.56
C SER A 76 -7.96 1.31 17.21
N LEU A 77 -8.34 2.13 16.23
CA LEU A 77 -7.70 2.17 14.91
C LEU A 77 -6.25 2.63 15.03
N GLY A 78 -5.99 3.72 15.76
CA GLY A 78 -4.64 4.20 16.03
C GLY A 78 -3.79 3.18 16.78
N ALA A 79 -4.33 2.53 17.82
CA ALA A 79 -3.63 1.48 18.55
C ALA A 79 -3.27 0.28 17.65
N PHE A 80 -4.16 -0.11 16.72
CA PHE A 80 -3.86 -1.16 15.75
C PHE A 80 -2.69 -0.76 14.84
N PHE A 81 -2.72 0.43 14.25
CA PHE A 81 -1.64 0.91 13.37
C PHE A 81 -0.31 1.03 14.11
N GLY A 82 -0.31 1.50 15.37
CA GLY A 82 0.91 1.55 16.17
C GLY A 82 1.52 0.16 16.43
N ARG A 83 0.69 -0.86 16.69
CA ARG A 83 1.18 -2.24 16.82
C ARG A 83 1.71 -2.79 15.50
N LEU A 84 1.01 -2.55 14.39
CA LEU A 84 1.44 -2.97 13.07
C LEU A 84 2.77 -2.33 12.66
N ASP A 85 2.90 -1.01 12.87
CA ASP A 85 4.11 -0.26 12.58
C ASP A 85 5.31 -0.81 13.37
N ARG A 86 5.13 -1.01 14.68
CA ARG A 86 6.15 -1.65 15.54
C ARG A 86 6.50 -3.06 15.07
N ALA A 87 5.52 -3.86 14.66
CA ALA A 87 5.75 -5.22 14.15
C ALA A 87 6.51 -5.23 12.81
N LEU A 88 6.46 -4.14 12.06
CA LEU A 88 7.16 -3.95 10.78
C LEU A 88 8.45 -3.12 10.91
N ALA A 89 8.78 -2.59 12.08
CA ALA A 89 9.91 -1.68 12.26
C ALA A 89 11.27 -2.26 11.81
N GLY A 90 11.47 -3.57 11.99
CA GLY A 90 12.66 -4.29 11.53
C GLY A 90 12.54 -4.90 10.14
N PHE A 91 11.40 -4.76 9.47
CA PHE A 91 11.17 -5.37 8.16
C PHE A 91 11.92 -4.60 7.08
N SER A 92 12.80 -5.30 6.36
CA SER A 92 13.46 -4.78 5.17
C SER A 92 13.36 -5.81 4.05
N HIS A 93 13.04 -5.34 2.86
CA HIS A 93 13.01 -6.19 1.68
C HIS A 93 13.45 -5.36 0.46
N PRO A 94 14.24 -5.91 -0.48
CA PRO A 94 14.72 -5.15 -1.64
C PRO A 94 13.60 -4.44 -2.41
N ALA A 95 12.41 -5.06 -2.50
CA ALA A 95 11.25 -4.47 -3.17
C ALA A 95 10.47 -3.39 -2.37
N VAL A 96 10.87 -3.10 -1.13
CA VAL A 96 10.34 -1.96 -0.36
C VAL A 96 10.92 -0.65 -0.88
N LYS A 97 12.14 -0.68 -1.43
CA LYS A 97 12.78 0.46 -2.08
C LYS A 97 12.16 0.69 -3.46
N ARG A 98 10.97 1.28 -3.50
CA ARG A 98 10.31 1.70 -4.74
C ARG A 98 9.78 3.10 -4.58
N GLU A 99 9.81 3.85 -5.68
CA GLU A 99 9.18 5.15 -5.73
C GLU A 99 7.66 4.97 -5.68
N LEU A 100 7.04 5.52 -4.64
CA LEU A 100 5.59 5.55 -4.50
C LEU A 100 5.09 6.90 -4.98
N GLN A 101 4.11 6.92 -5.88
CA GLN A 101 3.52 8.18 -6.38
C GLN A 101 2.87 9.00 -5.26
N TRP A 102 2.43 8.33 -4.19
CA TRP A 102 1.85 8.97 -3.01
C TRP A 102 2.89 9.20 -1.89
N ASP A 103 4.18 9.01 -2.14
CA ASP A 103 5.21 9.48 -1.21
C ASP A 103 5.28 10.99 -1.26
N LEU A 104 4.96 11.64 -0.13
CA LEU A 104 4.94 13.09 -0.03
C LEU A 104 6.32 13.70 -0.31
N LYS A 105 7.41 12.95 -0.07
CA LYS A 105 8.78 13.38 -0.41
C LYS A 105 8.98 13.62 -1.90
N HIS A 106 8.19 12.95 -2.74
CA HIS A 106 8.26 13.04 -4.19
C HIS A 106 7.08 13.81 -4.79
N ALA A 107 6.18 14.33 -3.95
CA ALA A 107 4.95 14.98 -4.39
C ALA A 107 5.20 16.13 -5.37
N GLY A 108 6.23 16.95 -5.14
CA GLY A 108 6.58 18.07 -6.02
C GLY A 108 6.80 17.65 -7.47
N ARG A 109 7.56 16.57 -7.68
CA ARG A 109 7.83 15.99 -9.01
C ARG A 109 6.61 15.25 -9.56
N VAL A 110 5.96 14.42 -8.74
CA VAL A 110 4.83 13.58 -9.16
C VAL A 110 3.67 14.45 -9.62
N VAL A 111 3.28 15.45 -8.82
CA VAL A 111 2.17 16.35 -9.17
C VAL A 111 2.49 17.12 -10.45
N ALA A 112 3.69 17.72 -10.55
CA ALA A 112 4.09 18.48 -11.73
C ALA A 112 3.99 17.69 -13.04
N ARG A 113 4.44 16.42 -13.01
CA ARG A 113 4.38 15.53 -14.18
C ARG A 113 2.96 15.19 -14.62
N ASN A 114 1.98 15.23 -13.72
CA ASN A 114 0.60 14.78 -13.98
C ASN A 114 -0.40 15.93 -14.16
N LEU A 115 0.03 17.20 -14.10
CA LEU A 115 -0.87 18.36 -14.24
C LEU A 115 -1.61 18.39 -15.58
N GLU A 116 -0.99 17.89 -16.65
CA GLU A 116 -1.58 17.84 -17.98
C GLU A 116 -2.87 17.00 -18.02
N HIS A 117 -2.96 15.97 -17.17
CA HIS A 117 -4.13 15.08 -17.08
C HIS A 117 -5.34 15.73 -16.39
N ILE A 118 -5.25 16.98 -15.92
CA ILE A 118 -6.37 17.74 -15.35
C ILE A 118 -6.89 18.71 -16.43
N PRO A 119 -7.86 18.32 -17.28
CA PRO A 119 -8.29 19.16 -18.41
C PRO A 119 -8.99 20.45 -17.96
N ASP A 120 -9.67 20.40 -16.81
CA ASP A 120 -10.34 21.55 -16.22
C ASP A 120 -9.33 22.59 -15.72
N ARG A 121 -9.41 23.80 -16.28
CA ARG A 121 -8.43 24.86 -16.03
C ARG A 121 -8.46 25.37 -14.58
N GLU A 122 -9.64 25.49 -13.98
CA GLU A 122 -9.76 26.01 -12.62
C GLU A 122 -9.22 25.02 -11.58
N ARG A 123 -9.50 23.73 -11.76
CA ARG A 123 -8.95 22.64 -10.95
C ARG A 123 -7.45 22.51 -11.14
N ARG A 124 -6.94 22.62 -12.37
CA ARG A 124 -5.50 22.62 -12.63
C ARG A 124 -4.82 23.78 -11.91
N ALA A 125 -5.36 24.99 -12.02
CA ALA A 125 -4.84 26.17 -11.34
C ALA A 125 -4.86 26.02 -9.81
N LEU A 126 -5.86 25.36 -9.24
CA LEU A 126 -5.89 25.05 -7.79
C LEU A 126 -4.73 24.13 -7.39
N VAL A 127 -4.49 23.07 -8.16
CA VAL A 127 -3.39 22.13 -7.90
C VAL A 127 -2.03 22.80 -8.08
N GLU A 128 -1.87 23.66 -9.09
CA GLU A 128 -0.66 24.46 -9.31
C GLU A 128 -0.35 25.35 -8.09
N ARG A 129 -1.34 26.08 -7.57
CA ARG A 129 -1.16 26.88 -6.34
C ARG A 129 -0.77 26.05 -5.13
N CYS A 130 -1.36 24.87 -4.96
CA CYS A 130 -0.99 23.95 -3.88
C CYS A 130 0.45 23.44 -4.06
N LEU A 131 0.85 23.13 -5.30
CA LEU A 131 2.20 22.69 -5.64
C LEU A 131 3.23 23.79 -5.36
N GLU A 132 2.95 25.05 -5.75
CA GLU A 132 3.80 26.19 -5.43
C GLU A 132 3.97 26.37 -3.92
N ARG A 133 2.89 26.29 -3.15
CA ARG A 133 2.96 26.37 -1.68
C ARG A 133 3.77 25.22 -1.08
N PHE A 134 3.61 24.00 -1.59
CA PHE A 134 4.39 22.84 -1.18
C PHE A 134 5.89 23.07 -1.43
N ARG A 135 6.26 23.52 -2.63
CA ARG A 135 7.67 23.80 -3.00
C ARG A 135 8.29 24.90 -2.14
N ALA A 136 7.51 25.92 -1.80
CA ALA A 136 8.01 27.04 -1.01
C ALA A 136 8.15 26.72 0.50
N HIS A 137 7.30 25.86 1.07
CA HIS A 137 7.20 25.71 2.54
C HIS A 137 7.45 24.30 3.06
N VAL A 138 7.19 23.26 2.26
CA VAL A 138 7.30 21.86 2.71
C VAL A 138 8.55 21.23 2.15
N GLU A 139 8.80 21.37 0.85
CA GLU A 139 9.93 20.74 0.17
C GLU A 139 11.30 21.09 0.79
N PRO A 140 11.59 22.34 1.20
CA PRO A 140 12.85 22.69 1.86
C PRO A 140 13.03 22.06 3.24
N ALA A 141 11.95 21.61 3.88
CA ALA A 141 11.96 21.00 5.20
C ALA A 141 11.92 19.46 5.17
N LEU A 142 11.91 18.86 3.97
CA LEU A 142 11.96 17.41 3.83
C LEU A 142 13.38 16.88 4.16
N PRO A 143 13.47 15.70 4.80
CA PRO A 143 14.74 15.07 5.16
C PRO A 143 15.43 14.37 3.97
#